data_AF-A0A150H4G6-F1
#
_entry.id   AF-A0A150H4G6-F1
#
_cell.length_a   1.000
_cell.length_b   1.000
_cell.length_c   1.000
_cell.angle_alpha   90.00
_cell.angle_beta   90.00
_cell.angle_gamma   90.00
#
_symmetry.space_group_name_H-M   'P 1'
#
loop_
_entity.id
_entity.type
_entity.pdbx_description
1 polymer ?
#
loop_
_entity_poly.entity_id
_entity_poly.type
_entity_poly.pdbx_seq_one_letter_code
_entity_poly.pdbx_strand_id
1 'polypeptide(L)'
;MDKSPGVVTVKDGADDDGYLQVLSGPWQGYELAVTRALGHKNMEPYGVVPDPHVVSVEATREDCCLVLASDGVWDVMDGQEVVNRVMEAAGEGKKAAQIAKMLVEEAVELGLNSPCGEADNTSAIVVLFP
;
A
#
# COMPACT_ATOMS: atom_id res chain seq x y z
N MET A 1 10.23 -18.22 -29.92
CA MET A 1 9.09 -17.27 -29.87
C MET A 1 9.67 -15.88 -29.84
N ASP A 2 9.25 -15.05 -30.80
CA ASP A 2 9.58 -13.62 -30.85
C ASP A 2 9.04 -12.94 -29.57
N LYS A 3 9.93 -12.26 -28.85
CA LYS A 3 9.59 -11.46 -27.65
C LYS A 3 9.47 -10.00 -28.06
N SER A 4 8.59 -9.70 -29.01
CA SER A 4 8.25 -8.32 -29.30
C SER A 4 7.61 -7.72 -28.03
N PRO A 5 8.15 -6.64 -27.45
CA PRO A 5 7.56 -6.05 -26.26
C PRO A 5 6.12 -5.62 -26.59
N GLY A 6 5.16 -6.08 -25.77
CA GLY A 6 3.78 -5.65 -25.90
C GLY A 6 3.69 -4.14 -25.66
N VAL A 7 2.83 -3.47 -26.41
CA VAL A 7 2.57 -2.04 -26.19
C VAL A 7 1.70 -1.89 -24.95
N VAL A 8 2.13 -1.06 -24.01
CA VAL A 8 1.43 -0.75 -22.76
C VAL A 8 1.23 0.75 -22.69
N THR A 9 0.04 1.17 -22.26
CA THR A 9 -0.15 2.53 -21.72
C THR A 9 -0.06 2.42 -20.21
N VAL A 10 0.98 3.00 -19.64
CA VAL A 10 0.91 3.49 -18.26
C VAL A 10 -0.01 4.70 -18.36
N LYS A 11 -1.23 4.59 -17.83
CA LYS A 11 -1.98 5.80 -17.55
C LYS A 11 -1.39 6.32 -16.27
N ASP A 12 -0.61 7.40 -16.37
CA ASP A 12 -0.35 8.24 -15.20
C ASP A 12 -1.72 8.79 -14.79
N GLY A 13 -2.34 8.12 -13.82
CA GLY A 13 -3.47 8.66 -13.09
C GLY A 13 -3.05 9.99 -12.47
N ALA A 14 -4.00 10.89 -12.25
CA ALA A 14 -3.74 12.15 -11.56
C ALA A 14 -3.18 11.94 -10.13
N ASP A 15 -3.28 10.71 -9.63
CA ASP A 15 -2.66 10.18 -8.43
C ASP A 15 -1.71 9.06 -8.86
N ASP A 16 -0.51 8.98 -8.29
CA ASP A 16 0.64 8.11 -8.63
C ASP A 16 0.39 6.60 -8.36
N ASP A 17 -0.81 6.10 -8.70
CA ASP A 17 -1.35 4.78 -8.32
C ASP A 17 -0.87 3.63 -9.23
N GLY A 18 -0.17 3.94 -10.32
CA GLY A 18 0.57 2.94 -11.09
C GLY A 18 -0.31 1.86 -11.73
N TYR A 19 -1.46 2.23 -12.27
CA TYR A 19 -2.33 1.30 -12.98
C TYR A 19 -1.79 0.91 -14.37
N LEU A 20 -1.72 -0.40 -14.64
CA LEU A 20 -1.20 -0.99 -15.86
C LEU A 20 -2.29 -1.76 -16.60
N GLN A 21 -2.48 -1.43 -17.89
CA GLN A 21 -3.35 -2.17 -18.79
C GLN A 21 -2.58 -2.65 -20.01
N VAL A 22 -2.64 -3.95 -20.28
CA VAL A 22 -1.98 -4.56 -21.44
C VAL A 22 -2.85 -4.37 -22.69
N LEU A 23 -2.36 -3.59 -23.65
CA LEU A 23 -3.13 -3.26 -24.84
C LEU A 23 -3.00 -4.28 -25.97
N SER A 24 -1.95 -5.09 -25.97
CA SER A 24 -1.66 -6.03 -27.06
C SER A 24 -0.79 -7.22 -26.63
N GLY A 25 -0.89 -8.32 -27.38
CA GLY A 25 -0.13 -9.55 -27.14
C GLY A 25 -0.91 -10.59 -26.34
N PRO A 26 -0.24 -11.67 -25.88
CA PRO A 26 -0.90 -12.81 -25.23
C PRO A 26 -1.69 -12.48 -23.95
N TRP A 27 -1.36 -11.37 -23.31
CA TRP A 27 -2.00 -10.88 -22.08
C TRP A 27 -2.91 -9.67 -22.34
N GLN A 28 -3.35 -9.44 -23.58
CA GLN A 28 -4.24 -8.33 -23.91
C GLN A 28 -5.50 -8.32 -23.02
N GLY A 29 -5.82 -7.15 -22.47
CA GLY A 29 -6.93 -6.97 -21.53
C GLY A 29 -6.61 -7.33 -20.09
N TYR A 30 -5.39 -7.80 -19.79
CA TYR A 30 -4.95 -7.96 -18.42
C TYR A 30 -4.67 -6.59 -17.78
N GLU A 31 -5.11 -6.45 -16.53
CA GLU A 31 -5.04 -5.23 -15.75
C GLU A 31 -4.35 -5.50 -14.43
N LEU A 32 -3.52 -4.57 -13.99
CA LEU A 32 -2.80 -4.65 -12.73
C LEU A 32 -2.76 -3.26 -12.09
N ALA A 33 -3.23 -3.14 -10.85
CA ALA A 33 -3.23 -1.88 -10.11
C ALA A 33 -1.88 -1.57 -9.43
N VAL A 34 -0.79 -2.19 -9.90
CA VAL A 34 0.57 -1.94 -9.42
C VAL A 34 1.57 -2.00 -10.58
N THR A 35 2.57 -1.12 -10.55
CA THR A 35 3.70 -1.15 -11.50
C THR A 35 4.95 -1.82 -10.94
N ARG A 36 4.97 -2.11 -9.63
CA ARG A 36 6.10 -2.79 -8.97
C ARG A 36 5.60 -3.95 -8.13
N ALA A 37 6.16 -5.12 -8.36
CA ALA A 37 5.82 -6.31 -7.59
C ALA A 37 6.95 -7.33 -7.65
N LEU A 38 7.17 -8.02 -6.54
CA LEU A 38 7.91 -9.28 -6.58
C LEU A 38 7.03 -10.34 -7.26
N GLY A 39 7.62 -11.16 -8.12
CA GLY A 39 6.87 -12.12 -8.95
C GLY A 39 6.47 -11.51 -10.29
N HIS A 40 5.27 -11.87 -10.78
CA HIS A 40 4.72 -11.38 -12.06
C HIS A 40 5.72 -11.38 -13.25
N LYS A 41 6.60 -12.38 -13.33
CA LYS A 41 7.69 -12.45 -14.33
C LYS A 41 7.22 -12.38 -15.78
N ASN A 42 6.00 -12.88 -16.06
CA ASN A 42 5.40 -12.78 -17.39
C ASN A 42 4.97 -11.35 -17.76
N MET A 43 4.88 -10.46 -16.77
CA MET A 43 4.50 -9.05 -16.89
C MET A 43 5.71 -8.09 -16.91
N GLU A 44 6.92 -8.59 -16.70
CA GLU A 44 8.16 -7.81 -16.83
C GLU A 44 8.28 -7.13 -18.21
N PRO A 45 7.98 -7.79 -19.35
CA PRO A 45 7.98 -7.13 -20.67
C PRO A 45 6.93 -6.03 -20.83
N TYR A 46 5.96 -5.98 -19.92
CA TYR A 46 4.86 -5.02 -19.91
C TYR A 46 5.11 -3.88 -18.91
N GLY A 47 6.25 -3.86 -18.20
CA GLY A 47 6.66 -2.74 -17.35
C GLY A 47 6.53 -2.98 -15.85
N VAL A 48 6.15 -4.19 -15.41
CA VAL A 48 6.19 -4.54 -13.97
C VAL A 48 7.63 -4.77 -13.55
N VAL A 49 8.14 -3.98 -12.61
CA VAL A 49 9.52 -4.09 -12.13
C VAL A 49 9.59 -4.68 -10.72
N PRO A 50 10.59 -5.53 -10.41
CA PRO A 50 10.81 -6.05 -9.07
C PRO A 50 11.65 -5.12 -8.18
N ASP A 51 12.28 -4.10 -8.77
CA ASP A 51 13.21 -3.21 -8.09
C ASP A 51 12.50 -2.29 -7.08
N PRO A 52 12.89 -2.31 -5.79
CA PRO A 52 12.25 -1.48 -4.78
C PRO A 52 12.65 0.00 -4.94
N HIS A 53 11.79 0.89 -4.46
CA HIS A 53 12.22 2.24 -4.14
C HIS A 53 12.82 2.25 -2.72
N VAL A 54 14.08 2.68 -2.60
CA VAL A 54 14.81 2.67 -1.33
C VAL A 54 15.12 4.09 -0.90
N VAL A 55 14.61 4.47 0.27
CA VAL A 55 14.95 5.73 0.95
C VAL A 55 15.58 5.39 2.29
N SER A 56 16.65 6.10 2.63
CA SER A 56 17.27 6.03 3.95
C SER A 56 16.96 7.31 4.70
N VAL A 57 16.36 7.16 5.88
CA VAL A 57 16.05 8.27 6.79
C VAL A 57 16.76 7.99 8.11
N GLU A 58 17.46 8.99 8.63
CA GLU A 58 18.09 8.90 9.95
C GLU A 58 17.03 9.08 11.03
N ALA A 59 16.85 8.07 11.88
CA ALA A 59 15.94 8.17 13.02
C ALA A 59 16.55 9.07 14.10
N THR A 60 15.77 10.03 14.57
CA THR A 60 16.12 11.01 15.58
C THR A 60 15.32 10.76 16.87
N ARG A 61 15.63 11.51 17.92
CA ARG A 61 14.83 11.49 19.17
C ARG A 61 13.49 12.22 19.04
N GLU A 62 13.26 12.90 17.92
CA GLU A 62 12.01 13.61 17.66
C GLU A 62 10.98 12.70 16.98
N ASP A 63 11.40 11.55 16.45
CA ASP A 63 10.52 10.57 15.83
C ASP A 63 9.75 9.79 16.89
N CYS A 64 8.42 9.79 16.81
CA CYS A 64 7.56 9.14 17.80
C CYS A 64 7.22 7.69 17.43
N CYS A 65 6.98 7.42 16.15
CA CYS A 65 6.59 6.10 15.68
C CYS A 65 6.89 5.89 14.19
N LEU A 66 6.88 4.62 13.76
CA LEU A 66 6.83 4.19 12.37
C LEU A 66 5.61 3.28 12.19
N VAL A 67 4.80 3.56 11.17
CA VAL A 67 3.67 2.74 10.78
C VAL A 67 3.90 2.18 9.38
N LEU A 68 3.77 0.86 9.24
CA LEU A 68 3.76 0.17 7.95
C LEU A 68 2.41 -0.52 7.82
N ALA A 69 1.70 -0.32 6.72
CA ALA A 69 0.42 -0.97 6.50
C ALA A 69 0.17 -1.26 5.01
N SER A 70 -0.77 -2.17 4.73
CA SER A 70 -1.30 -2.39 3.38
C SER A 70 -2.26 -1.27 2.95
N ASP A 71 -2.58 -1.23 1.66
CA ASP A 71 -3.63 -0.40 1.04
C ASP A 71 -4.95 -0.43 1.81
N GLY A 72 -5.36 -1.59 2.34
CA GLY A 72 -6.56 -1.70 3.17
C GLY A 72 -6.61 -0.79 4.41
N VAL A 73 -5.49 -0.19 4.84
CA VAL A 73 -5.46 0.92 5.82
C VAL A 73 -5.50 2.28 5.13
N TRP A 74 -4.64 2.48 4.12
CA TRP A 74 -4.42 3.79 3.48
C TRP A 74 -5.55 4.22 2.55
N ASP A 75 -6.38 3.30 2.08
CA ASP A 75 -7.56 3.57 1.27
C ASP A 75 -8.68 4.25 2.08
N VAL A 76 -8.66 4.10 3.42
CA VAL A 76 -9.74 4.54 4.31
C VAL A 76 -9.29 5.53 5.38
N MET A 77 -7.98 5.64 5.66
CA MET A 77 -7.43 6.57 6.63
C MET A 77 -6.21 7.29 6.06
N ASP A 78 -6.14 8.60 6.31
CA ASP A 78 -4.97 9.37 5.92
C ASP A 78 -3.80 9.17 6.89
N GLY A 79 -2.58 9.48 6.43
CA GLY A 79 -1.36 9.28 7.22
C GLY A 79 -1.35 10.04 8.54
N GLN A 80 -1.90 11.26 8.58
CA GLN A 80 -1.94 12.07 9.80
C GLN A 80 -2.98 11.54 10.78
N GLU A 81 -4.12 11.07 10.29
CA GLU A 81 -5.17 10.41 11.05
C GLU A 81 -4.64 9.16 11.77
N VAL A 82 -3.89 8.32 11.05
CA VAL A 82 -3.22 7.13 11.60
C VAL A 82 -2.24 7.53 12.69
N VAL A 83 -1.40 8.54 12.47
CA VAL A 83 -0.45 9.03 13.49
C VAL A 83 -1.19 9.53 14.73
N ASN A 84 -2.28 10.28 14.57
CA ASN A 84 -3.06 10.79 15.70
C ASN A 84 -3.60 9.64 16.56
N ARG A 85 -4.19 8.61 15.94
CA ARG A 85 -4.68 7.39 16.62
C ARG A 85 -3.57 6.65 17.37
N VAL A 86 -2.40 6.52 16.74
CA VAL A 86 -1.24 5.88 17.36
C VAL A 86 -0.79 6.66 18.60
N MET A 87 -0.68 7.97 18.50
CA MET A 87 -0.21 8.83 19.59
C MET A 87 -1.20 8.88 20.76
N GLU A 88 -2.50 8.94 20.48
CA GLU A 88 -3.55 8.86 21.51
C GLU A 88 -3.47 7.52 22.25
N ALA A 89 -3.47 6.41 21.51
CA ALA A 89 -3.41 5.08 22.10
C ALA A 89 -2.10 4.82 22.87
N ALA A 90 -0.97 5.34 22.39
CA ALA A 90 0.31 5.28 23.09
C ALA A 90 0.28 6.11 24.38
N GLY A 91 -0.34 7.29 24.36
CA GLY A 91 -0.56 8.14 25.55
C GLY A 91 -1.41 7.47 26.63
N GLU A 92 -2.34 6.59 26.23
CA GLU A 92 -3.11 5.72 27.13
C GLU A 92 -2.31 4.50 27.66
N GLY A 93 -1.06 4.34 27.23
CA GLY A 93 -0.19 3.23 27.63
C GLY A 93 -0.45 1.91 26.89
N LYS A 94 -1.15 1.94 25.74
CA LYS A 94 -1.32 0.74 24.90
C LYS A 94 0.01 0.36 24.26
N LYS A 95 0.26 -0.95 24.16
CA LYS A 95 1.45 -1.49 23.48
C LYS A 95 1.26 -1.43 21.98
N ALA A 96 2.38 -1.35 21.24
CA ALA A 96 2.38 -1.30 19.77
C ALA A 96 1.49 -2.36 19.09
N ALA A 97 1.49 -3.61 19.58
CA ALA A 97 0.63 -4.67 19.03
C ALA A 97 -0.88 -4.41 19.22
N GLN A 98 -1.26 -3.76 20.32
CA GLN A 98 -2.66 -3.38 20.57
C GLN A 98 -3.07 -2.22 19.67
N ILE A 99 -2.17 -1.26 19.47
CA ILE A 99 -2.37 -0.13 18.56
C ILE A 99 -2.52 -0.64 17.13
N ALA A 100 -1.63 -1.53 16.67
CA ALA A 100 -1.72 -2.13 15.34
C ALA A 100 -3.05 -2.88 15.13
N LYS A 101 -3.51 -3.65 16.13
CA LYS A 101 -4.81 -4.33 16.08
C LYS A 101 -5.96 -3.33 15.97
N MET A 102 -5.93 -2.26 16.75
CA MET A 102 -6.93 -1.19 16.70
C MET A 102 -7.00 -0.54 15.32
N LEU A 103 -5.85 -0.20 14.71
CA LEU A 103 -5.80 0.36 13.36
C LEU A 103 -6.41 -0.58 12.32
N VAL A 104 -6.12 -1.88 12.41
CA VAL A 104 -6.68 -2.89 11.50
C VAL A 104 -8.19 -3.02 11.68
N GLU A 105 -8.67 -3.09 12.92
CA GLU A 105 -10.11 -3.22 13.20
C GLU A 105 -10.90 -2.00 12.73
N GLU A 106 -10.38 -0.80 12.96
CA GLU A 106 -11.01 0.44 12.51
C GLU A 106 -10.98 0.59 10.98
N ALA A 107 -9.86 0.26 10.34
CA ALA A 107 -9.77 0.27 8.88
C ALA A 107 -10.79 -0.68 8.24
N VAL A 108 -10.94 -1.89 8.78
CA VAL A 108 -11.94 -2.86 8.30
C VAL A 108 -13.36 -2.32 8.49
N GLU A 109 -13.66 -1.69 9.63
CA GLU A 109 -14.97 -1.10 9.87
C GLU A 109 -15.27 0.06 8.90
N LEU A 110 -14.30 0.93 8.65
CA LEU A 110 -14.42 2.02 7.66
C LEU A 110 -14.60 1.47 6.25
N GLY A 111 -13.85 0.43 5.87
CA GLY A 111 -13.99 -0.26 4.58
C GLY A 111 -15.39 -0.86 4.39
N LEU A 112 -15.93 -1.53 5.40
CA LEU A 112 -17.30 -2.09 5.36
C LEU A 112 -18.39 -1.01 5.28
N ASN A 113 -18.13 0.19 5.81
CA ASN A 113 -19.04 1.33 5.75
C ASN A 113 -18.85 2.20 4.50
N SER A 114 -17.87 1.89 3.66
CA SER A 114 -17.61 2.61 2.41
C SER A 114 -18.67 2.27 1.33
N PRO A 115 -18.75 3.03 0.22
CA PRO A 115 -19.71 2.78 -0.85
C PRO A 115 -19.61 1.39 -1.50
N CYS A 116 -18.42 0.76 -1.49
CA CYS A 116 -18.25 -0.61 -1.97
C CYS A 116 -18.74 -1.68 -0.98
N GLY A 117 -18.86 -1.34 0.32
CA GLY A 117 -19.41 -2.23 1.35
C GLY A 117 -18.55 -3.46 1.65
N GLU A 118 -17.28 -3.44 1.26
CA GLU A 118 -16.32 -4.52 1.43
C GLU A 118 -14.98 -3.94 1.91
N ALA A 119 -14.32 -4.63 2.84
CA ALA A 119 -12.99 -4.26 3.31
C ALA A 119 -11.95 -5.20 2.69
N ASP A 120 -10.81 -4.64 2.30
CA ASP A 120 -9.68 -5.44 1.79
C ASP A 120 -8.98 -6.21 2.93
N ASN A 121 -8.01 -7.05 2.58
CA ASN A 121 -7.06 -7.65 3.49
C ASN A 121 -6.19 -6.57 4.13
N THR A 122 -6.55 -6.19 5.35
CA THR A 122 -5.86 -5.16 6.10
C THR A 122 -4.75 -5.75 6.98
N SER A 123 -3.55 -5.18 6.93
CA SER A 123 -2.44 -5.50 7.82
C SER A 123 -1.68 -4.25 8.22
N ALA A 124 -1.24 -4.18 9.48
CA ALA A 124 -0.47 -3.06 10.00
C ALA A 124 0.63 -3.52 10.98
N ILE A 125 1.75 -2.81 10.97
CA ILE A 125 2.85 -2.91 11.92
C ILE A 125 3.07 -1.51 12.50
N VAL A 126 3.12 -1.42 13.83
CA VAL A 126 3.43 -0.19 14.55
C VAL A 126 4.73 -0.40 15.32
N VAL A 127 5.65 0.54 15.17
CA VAL A 127 6.88 0.64 15.96
C VAL A 127 6.81 1.95 16.73
N LEU A 128 6.93 1.88 18.06
CA LEU A 128 7.02 3.06 18.91
C LEU A 128 8.50 3.30 19.22
N PHE A 129 8.95 4.54 19.03
CA PHE A 129 10.30 4.95 19.40
C PHE A 129 10.36 5.38 20.87
N PRO A 130 11.50 5.18 21.55
CA PRO A 130 11.69 5.49 22.96
C PRO A 130 11.87 6.98 23.27
#